data_AF-A0A1H5FV88-F1
#
_entry.id   AF-A0A1H5FV88-F1
#
_cell.length_a   1.000
_cell.length_b   1.000
_cell.length_c   1.000
_cell.angle_alpha   90.00
_cell.angle_beta   90.00
_cell.angle_gamma   90.00
#
_symmetry.space_group_name_H-M   'P 1'
#
loop_
_entity.id
_entity.type
_entity.pdbx_description
1 polymer ?
#
loop_
_entity_poly.entity_id
_entity_poly.type
_entity_poly.pdbx_seq_one_letter_code
_entity_poly.pdbx_strand_id
1 'polypeptide(L)'
;MIRRPLPARRACNALGGFLLARLDSFALRLACHERRLIGLSLMRLVIGFATVLYCLADYSNRQFLWGPHAYDSPSTASAQIPHAGFSLYLLSDSPAWFEFLFHTTILTSAAFMIFGGRVLTLVQAVMMWSLHYRNQDLLEGGDNLAQILVIFLIFTVSDAYFAPGAKKRRETLLAADRPPTVSTVLHNLAAFLIAFQTAVLYFAAGYWKIFGKVWQDGVAMYYISRETEFHMSATFAHLMGNAYLGTAVSYATVLMELAFPIALLSSRAWLRKANTLALEGMHLGIAAFMGLVCFGLLMIGADCVCLRDDDYRSMWRRARAGHARLATRRPPGTRSRQVPPLTGSVAGASGSPLRKGVHDHV
;
A
#
# COMPACT_ATOMS: atom_id res chain seq x y z
N MET A 1 -62.79 17.50 24.04
CA MET A 1 -62.54 17.07 22.64
C MET A 1 -61.05 16.74 22.49
N ILE A 2 -60.66 15.47 22.64
CA ILE A 2 -59.25 15.05 22.52
C ILE A 2 -58.98 14.81 21.03
N ARG A 3 -58.36 15.78 20.35
CA ARG A 3 -57.93 15.63 18.94
C ARG A 3 -56.85 14.55 18.87
N ARG A 4 -57.23 13.32 18.51
CA ARG A 4 -56.26 12.26 18.17
C ARG A 4 -55.43 12.75 16.97
N PRO A 5 -54.08 12.70 17.03
CA PRO A 5 -53.26 13.10 15.90
C PRO A 5 -53.56 12.21 14.69
N LEU A 6 -53.70 12.82 13.51
CA LEU A 6 -53.90 12.12 12.24
C LEU A 6 -52.83 11.03 12.05
N PRO A 7 -53.20 9.80 11.64
CA PRO A 7 -52.29 8.65 11.57
C PRO A 7 -51.03 8.91 10.71
N ALA A 8 -51.13 9.74 9.67
CA ALA A 8 -50.00 10.16 8.85
C ALA A 8 -48.92 10.97 9.61
N ARG A 9 -49.33 11.83 10.56
CA ARG A 9 -48.39 12.61 11.39
C ARG A 9 -47.62 11.72 12.37
N ARG A 10 -48.27 10.68 12.92
CA ARG A 10 -47.62 9.68 13.79
C ARG A 10 -46.64 8.81 13.00
N ALA A 11 -47.00 8.39 11.78
CA ALA A 11 -46.14 7.61 10.91
C ALA A 11 -44.90 8.39 10.45
N CYS A 12 -45.05 9.67 10.07
CA CYS A 12 -43.93 10.53 9.66
C CYS A 12 -42.98 10.81 10.84
N ASN A 13 -43.49 11.05 12.04
CA ASN A 13 -42.68 11.21 13.25
C ASN A 13 -41.98 9.92 13.67
N ALA A 14 -42.61 8.76 13.50
CA ALA A 14 -42.00 7.46 13.77
C ALA A 14 -40.89 7.12 12.76
N LEU A 15 -41.09 7.45 11.47
CA LEU A 15 -40.08 7.29 10.42
C LEU A 15 -38.88 8.23 10.65
N GLY A 16 -39.14 9.49 11.02
CA GLY A 16 -38.12 10.46 11.39
C GLY A 16 -37.31 10.04 12.62
N GLY A 17 -37.98 9.58 13.68
CA GLY A 17 -37.32 9.05 14.88
C GLY A 17 -36.48 7.80 14.60
N PHE A 18 -36.96 6.89 13.75
CA PHE A 18 -36.21 5.71 13.33
C PHE A 18 -34.96 6.07 12.51
N LEU A 19 -35.07 7.03 11.59
CA LEU A 19 -33.95 7.52 10.79
C LEU A 19 -32.92 8.24 11.67
N LEU A 20 -33.35 9.11 12.58
CA LEU A 20 -32.47 9.78 13.54
C LEU A 20 -31.74 8.77 14.44
N ALA A 21 -32.45 7.79 15.01
CA ALA A 21 -31.84 6.74 15.83
C ALA A 21 -30.81 5.90 15.04
N ARG A 22 -31.08 5.63 13.76
CA ARG A 22 -30.14 4.94 12.85
C ARG A 22 -28.90 5.78 12.56
N LEU A 23 -29.07 7.09 12.35
CA LEU A 23 -27.98 8.04 12.12
C LEU A 23 -27.13 8.21 13.38
N ASP A 24 -27.75 8.39 14.55
CA ASP A 24 -27.07 8.48 15.83
C ASP A 24 -26.29 7.20 16.13
N SER A 25 -26.91 6.04 15.93
CA SER A 25 -26.23 4.74 16.10
C SER A 25 -25.07 4.55 15.11
N PHE A 26 -25.17 5.13 13.91
CA PHE A 26 -24.08 5.10 12.93
C PHE A 26 -22.95 6.06 13.32
N ALA A 27 -23.28 7.29 13.71
CA ALA A 27 -22.34 8.31 14.16
C ALA A 27 -21.58 7.86 15.42
N LEU A 28 -22.28 7.29 16.40
CA LEU A 28 -21.67 6.70 17.61
C LEU A 28 -20.70 5.57 17.25
N ARG A 29 -21.09 4.66 16.34
CA ARG A 29 -20.18 3.60 15.86
C ARG A 29 -18.94 4.15 15.14
N LEU A 30 -19.07 5.28 14.45
CA LEU A 30 -17.94 5.95 13.82
C LEU A 30 -17.09 6.71 14.85
N ALA A 31 -17.66 7.13 15.97
CA ALA A 31 -16.94 7.85 17.02
C ALA A 31 -16.26 6.93 18.05
N CYS A 32 -16.66 5.65 18.14
CA CYS A 32 -16.11 4.69 19.11
C CYS A 32 -14.91 3.87 18.59
N HIS A 33 -14.84 3.59 17.29
CA HIS A 33 -13.78 2.75 16.73
C HIS A 33 -13.11 3.35 15.50
N GLU A 34 -11.79 3.36 15.53
CA GLU A 34 -10.93 3.72 14.42
C GLU A 34 -11.08 2.73 13.25
N ARG A 35 -11.14 3.24 12.03
CA ARG A 35 -11.31 2.47 10.78
C ARG A 35 -10.03 2.49 9.94
N ARG A 36 -9.91 1.51 9.04
CA ARG A 36 -8.84 1.42 8.01
C ARG A 36 -7.44 1.33 8.61
N LEU A 37 -7.33 0.73 9.80
CA LEU A 37 -6.08 0.61 10.54
C LEU A 37 -5.01 -0.16 9.75
N ILE A 38 -5.40 -1.19 9.00
CA ILE A 38 -4.45 -2.00 8.19
C ILE A 38 -3.92 -1.14 7.03
N GLY A 39 -4.82 -0.52 6.27
CA GLY A 39 -4.47 0.31 5.11
C GLY A 39 -3.57 1.49 5.48
N LEU A 40 -3.90 2.20 6.58
CA LEU A 40 -3.08 3.30 7.09
C LEU A 40 -1.68 2.85 7.53
N SER A 41 -1.58 1.66 8.13
CA SER A 41 -0.28 1.09 8.54
C SER A 41 0.58 0.69 7.33
N LEU A 42 -0.04 0.22 6.26
CA LEU A 42 0.63 -0.09 4.98
C LEU A 42 1.09 1.19 4.27
N MET A 43 0.22 2.20 4.18
CA MET A 43 0.57 3.49 3.60
C MET A 43 1.77 4.13 4.31
N ARG A 44 1.80 4.07 5.65
CA ARG A 44 2.96 4.50 6.45
C ARG A 44 4.25 3.77 6.05
N LEU A 45 4.20 2.44 5.93
CA LEU A 45 5.36 1.66 5.49
C LEU A 45 5.85 2.12 4.12
N VAL A 46 4.93 2.29 3.18
CA VAL A 46 5.22 2.68 1.81
C VAL A 46 5.83 4.08 1.73
N ILE A 47 5.24 5.08 2.39
CA ILE A 47 5.78 6.45 2.40
C ILE A 47 7.19 6.47 3.01
N GLY A 48 7.37 5.83 4.17
CA GLY A 48 8.68 5.78 4.81
C GLY A 48 9.72 5.06 3.94
N PHE A 49 9.34 3.96 3.28
CA PHE A 49 10.21 3.25 2.35
C PHE A 49 10.54 4.09 1.12
N ALA A 50 9.56 4.76 0.52
CA ALA A 50 9.74 5.60 -0.67
C ALA A 50 10.67 6.80 -0.37
N THR A 51 10.51 7.47 0.78
CA THR A 51 11.43 8.56 1.16
C THR A 51 12.85 8.06 1.41
N VAL A 52 13.02 6.90 2.05
CA VAL A 52 14.35 6.27 2.19
C VAL A 52 14.93 5.91 0.82
N LEU A 53 14.11 5.36 -0.07
CA LEU A 53 14.52 5.01 -1.43
C LEU A 53 14.98 6.25 -2.19
N TYR A 54 14.27 7.38 -2.10
CA TYR A 54 14.68 8.66 -2.69
C TYR A 54 16.08 9.09 -2.26
N CYS A 55 16.37 8.99 -0.96
CA CYS A 55 17.68 9.38 -0.44
C CYS A 55 18.79 8.40 -0.82
N LEU A 56 18.49 7.10 -0.94
CA LEU A 56 19.47 6.05 -1.13
C LEU A 56 19.68 5.64 -2.59
N ALA A 57 18.72 5.87 -3.48
CA ALA A 57 18.77 5.45 -4.89
C ALA A 57 20.00 5.99 -5.62
N ASP A 58 20.39 7.24 -5.34
CA ASP A 58 21.63 7.83 -5.84
C ASP A 58 22.40 8.57 -4.74
N TYR A 59 22.70 7.82 -3.68
CA TYR A 59 23.38 8.35 -2.50
C TYR A 59 24.76 8.95 -2.81
N SER A 60 25.47 8.40 -3.80
CA SER A 60 26.77 8.90 -4.27
C SER A 60 26.68 10.34 -4.77
N ASN A 61 25.62 10.68 -5.49
CA ASN A 61 25.43 12.00 -6.09
C ASN A 61 24.54 12.93 -5.24
N ARG A 62 24.27 12.59 -3.96
CA ARG A 62 23.38 13.37 -3.10
C ARG A 62 23.74 14.86 -3.00
N GLN A 63 25.04 15.19 -3.01
CA GLN A 63 25.51 16.58 -2.97
C GLN A 63 25.19 17.34 -4.26
N PHE A 64 25.26 16.66 -5.40
CA PHE A 64 24.90 17.21 -6.70
C PHE A 64 23.37 17.37 -6.85
N LEU A 65 22.59 16.46 -6.27
CA LEU A 65 21.13 16.47 -6.38
C LEU A 65 20.44 17.37 -5.35
N TRP A 66 20.95 17.41 -4.12
CA TRP A 66 20.26 18.02 -2.97
C TRP A 66 21.14 19.00 -2.17
N GLY A 67 22.46 19.00 -2.38
CA GLY A 67 23.43 19.77 -1.60
C GLY A 67 23.38 21.28 -1.88
N PRO A 68 24.09 22.11 -1.11
CA PRO A 68 24.08 23.58 -1.28
C PRO A 68 24.65 24.05 -2.63
N HIS A 69 25.43 23.20 -3.32
CA HIS A 69 25.99 23.44 -4.64
C HIS A 69 25.40 22.50 -5.71
N ALA A 70 24.17 22.02 -5.50
CA ALA A 70 23.45 21.21 -6.47
C ALA A 70 23.24 21.95 -7.80
N TYR A 71 22.95 21.21 -8.88
CA TYR A 71 22.60 21.82 -10.16
C TYR A 71 21.40 22.77 -10.03
N ASP A 72 20.44 22.40 -9.17
CA ASP A 72 19.37 23.27 -8.73
C ASP A 72 19.87 24.15 -7.58
N SER A 73 20.27 25.38 -7.94
CA SER A 73 20.86 26.32 -6.99
C SER A 73 19.86 26.68 -5.88
N PRO A 74 20.32 26.97 -4.65
CA PRO A 74 19.42 27.34 -3.55
C PRO A 74 18.50 28.53 -3.85
N SER A 75 18.95 29.50 -4.67
CA SER A 75 18.12 30.63 -5.10
C SER A 75 17.02 30.21 -6.09
N THR A 76 17.32 29.31 -7.02
CA THR A 76 16.32 28.71 -7.93
C THR A 76 15.29 27.91 -7.14
N ALA A 77 15.75 26.99 -6.29
CA ALA A 77 14.89 26.21 -5.41
C ALA A 77 13.99 27.11 -4.57
N SER A 78 14.55 28.15 -3.95
CA SER A 78 13.79 29.10 -3.13
C SER A 78 12.76 29.91 -3.93
N ALA A 79 13.05 30.26 -5.18
CA ALA A 79 12.12 31.00 -6.05
C ALA A 79 10.93 30.14 -6.50
N GLN A 80 11.09 28.82 -6.55
CA GLN A 80 10.02 27.87 -6.86
C GLN A 80 9.13 27.55 -5.64
N ILE A 81 9.51 27.95 -4.42
CA ILE A 81 8.70 27.68 -3.22
C ILE A 81 7.44 28.58 -3.25
N PRO A 82 6.22 28.00 -3.17
CA PRO A 82 4.99 28.78 -3.04
C PRO A 82 5.03 29.69 -1.80
N HIS A 83 4.25 30.77 -1.77
CA HIS A 83 4.29 31.76 -0.68
C HIS A 83 4.14 31.22 0.77
N ALA A 84 3.60 30.02 0.97
CA ALA A 84 3.47 29.37 2.28
C ALA A 84 4.36 28.13 2.47
N GLY A 85 5.22 27.81 1.50
CA GLY A 85 6.15 26.67 1.56
C GLY A 85 7.45 27.01 2.29
N PHE A 86 8.22 25.98 2.61
CA PHE A 86 9.54 26.11 3.24
C PHE A 86 10.39 24.87 2.96
N SER A 87 11.70 25.00 3.09
CA SER A 87 12.63 23.87 3.15
C SER A 87 13.70 24.12 4.20
N LEU A 88 13.86 23.19 5.14
CA LEU A 88 14.92 23.26 6.14
C LEU A 88 16.33 23.25 5.51
N TYR A 89 16.47 22.67 4.31
CA TYR A 89 17.74 22.61 3.59
C TYR A 89 18.20 23.99 3.08
N LEU A 90 17.28 24.94 2.91
CA LEU A 90 17.57 26.29 2.43
C LEU A 90 17.84 27.30 3.56
N LEU A 91 17.85 26.85 4.82
CA LEU A 91 18.17 27.70 5.97
C LEU A 91 19.67 28.01 6.09
N SER A 92 20.53 27.21 5.45
CA SER A 92 21.98 27.38 5.50
C SER A 92 22.64 26.70 4.30
N ASP A 93 23.59 27.39 3.67
CA ASP A 93 24.40 26.85 2.57
C ASP A 93 25.57 25.97 3.06
N SER A 94 25.64 25.67 4.36
CA SER A 94 26.71 24.86 4.93
C SER A 94 26.63 23.40 4.47
N PRO A 95 27.71 22.81 3.93
CA PRO A 95 27.74 21.38 3.60
C PRO A 95 27.47 20.47 4.81
N ALA A 96 27.89 20.89 6.01
CA ALA A 96 27.63 20.14 7.23
C ALA A 96 26.15 20.17 7.63
N TRP A 97 25.46 21.30 7.41
CA TRP A 97 24.02 21.42 7.62
C TRP A 97 23.24 20.49 6.69
N PHE A 98 23.62 20.48 5.42
CA PHE A 98 23.07 19.57 4.43
C PHE A 98 23.24 18.10 4.84
N GLU A 99 24.48 17.66 5.15
CA GLU A 99 24.73 16.26 5.51
C GLU A 99 23.94 15.86 6.77
N PHE A 100 23.87 16.75 7.77
CA PHE A 100 23.07 16.52 8.98
C PHE A 100 21.58 16.33 8.65
N LEU A 101 20.97 17.25 7.89
CA LEU A 101 19.55 17.14 7.52
C LEU A 101 19.27 15.92 6.64
N PHE A 102 20.12 15.65 5.64
CA PHE A 102 19.95 14.52 4.72
C PHE A 102 19.94 13.18 5.46
N HIS A 103 20.88 12.96 6.38
CA HIS A 103 20.91 11.76 7.20
C HIS A 103 19.77 11.72 8.22
N THR A 104 19.38 12.88 8.76
CA THR A 104 18.21 12.97 9.64
C THR A 104 16.92 12.58 8.90
N THR A 105 16.76 12.98 7.63
CA THR A 105 15.62 12.56 6.79
C THR A 105 15.58 11.04 6.61
N ILE A 106 16.72 10.40 6.33
CA ILE A 106 16.82 8.94 6.22
C ILE A 106 16.42 8.26 7.53
N LEU A 107 17.01 8.70 8.66
CA LEU A 107 16.79 8.10 9.97
C LEU A 107 15.34 8.29 10.44
N THR A 108 14.78 9.48 10.27
CA THR A 108 13.38 9.77 10.62
C THR A 108 12.40 9.01 9.74
N SER A 109 12.68 8.87 8.44
CA SER A 109 11.87 8.07 7.52
C SER A 109 11.89 6.58 7.87
N ALA A 110 13.07 6.04 8.21
CA ALA A 110 13.19 4.66 8.70
C ALA A 110 12.47 4.47 10.05
N ALA A 111 12.61 5.41 10.98
CA ALA A 111 11.91 5.35 12.26
C ALA A 111 10.38 5.44 12.07
N PHE A 112 9.89 6.34 11.21
CA PHE A 112 8.49 6.44 10.84
C PHE A 112 7.97 5.14 10.21
N MET A 113 8.75 4.55 9.29
CA MET A 113 8.46 3.26 8.66
C MET A 113 8.43 2.09 9.66
N ILE A 114 9.21 2.13 10.74
CA ILE A 114 9.26 1.01 11.72
C ILE A 114 8.25 1.21 12.85
N PHE A 115 8.23 2.39 13.46
CA PHE A 115 7.48 2.66 14.70
C PHE A 115 6.14 3.35 14.45
N GLY A 116 6.08 4.29 13.50
CA GLY A 116 4.88 5.07 13.22
C GLY A 116 4.39 5.94 14.39
N GLY A 117 3.11 6.29 14.38
CA GLY A 117 2.50 7.14 15.39
C GLY A 117 2.57 8.63 15.05
N ARG A 118 1.68 9.41 15.66
CA ARG A 118 1.38 10.80 15.22
C ARG A 118 2.59 11.73 15.21
N VAL A 119 3.45 11.63 16.23
CA VAL A 119 4.65 12.48 16.34
C VAL A 119 5.64 12.15 15.23
N LEU A 120 5.93 10.86 14.99
CA LEU A 120 6.80 10.46 13.88
C LEU A 120 6.18 10.78 12.52
N THR A 121 4.85 10.70 12.37
CA THR A 121 4.18 11.16 11.15
C THR A 121 4.37 12.65 10.90
N LEU A 122 4.28 13.48 11.96
CA LEU A 122 4.53 14.93 11.85
C LEU A 122 5.98 15.23 11.48
N VAL A 123 6.93 14.58 12.15
CA VAL A 123 8.37 14.73 11.81
C VAL A 123 8.62 14.27 10.38
N GLN A 124 8.06 13.13 9.96
CA GLN A 124 8.14 12.66 8.58
C GLN A 124 7.60 13.69 7.60
N ALA A 125 6.42 14.26 7.88
CA ALA A 125 5.81 15.27 7.02
C ALA A 125 6.76 16.46 6.82
N VAL A 126 7.37 16.96 7.90
CA VAL A 126 8.30 18.11 7.84
C VAL A 126 9.59 17.75 7.09
N MET A 127 10.20 16.59 7.35
CA MET A 127 11.44 16.18 6.69
C MET A 127 11.23 15.88 5.20
N MET A 128 10.17 15.15 4.87
CA MET A 128 9.78 14.85 3.48
C MET A 128 9.42 16.13 2.72
N TRP A 129 8.62 17.02 3.32
CA TRP A 129 8.32 18.34 2.74
C TRP A 129 9.60 19.12 2.46
N SER A 130 10.50 19.20 3.44
CA SER A 130 11.76 19.92 3.28
C SER A 130 12.64 19.36 2.17
N LEU A 131 12.72 18.03 2.05
CA LEU A 131 13.47 17.37 0.98
C LEU A 131 12.84 17.68 -0.39
N HIS A 132 11.52 17.55 -0.52
CA HIS A 132 10.81 17.77 -1.78
C HIS A 132 10.93 19.23 -2.26
N TYR A 133 10.82 20.20 -1.35
CA TYR A 133 11.01 21.62 -1.68
C TYR A 133 12.48 22.03 -1.81
N ARG A 134 13.43 21.15 -1.49
CA ARG A 134 14.84 21.41 -1.80
C ARG A 134 15.10 21.25 -3.30
N ASN A 135 14.48 20.30 -3.98
CA ASN A 135 14.64 20.12 -5.42
C ASN A 135 13.32 19.61 -6.01
N GLN A 136 12.57 20.50 -6.65
CA GLN A 136 11.25 20.20 -7.19
C GLN A 136 11.31 19.53 -8.57
N ASP A 137 12.45 19.61 -9.26
CA ASP A 137 12.63 19.02 -10.59
C ASP A 137 12.61 17.48 -10.55
N LEU A 138 12.88 16.88 -9.38
CA LEU A 138 12.89 15.44 -9.16
C LEU A 138 11.54 14.88 -8.67
N LEU A 139 10.52 15.74 -8.53
CA LEU A 139 9.22 15.34 -8.01
C LEU A 139 8.34 14.72 -9.08
N GLU A 140 7.68 13.63 -8.71
CA GLU A 140 6.69 12.95 -9.52
C GLU A 140 5.28 13.26 -8.98
N GLY A 141 4.24 12.92 -9.75
CA GLY A 141 2.85 13.13 -9.32
C GLY A 141 2.50 12.39 -8.00
N GLY A 142 3.23 11.33 -7.68
CA GLY A 142 3.06 10.53 -6.47
C GLY A 142 3.54 11.27 -5.22
N ASP A 143 4.57 12.10 -5.34
CA ASP A 143 5.12 12.88 -4.23
C ASP A 143 4.17 13.98 -3.79
N ASN A 144 3.54 14.64 -4.76
CA ASN A 144 2.48 15.61 -4.49
C ASN A 144 1.31 14.96 -3.74
N LEU A 145 0.89 13.77 -4.17
CA LEU A 145 -0.11 13.00 -3.43
C LEU A 145 0.38 12.68 -2.00
N ALA A 146 1.59 12.16 -1.84
CA ALA A 146 2.15 11.81 -0.54
C ALA A 146 2.22 13.01 0.42
N GLN A 147 2.57 14.20 -0.06
CA GLN A 147 2.55 15.45 0.70
C GLN A 147 1.15 15.80 1.20
N ILE A 148 0.12 15.65 0.37
CA ILE A 148 -1.27 15.88 0.80
C ILE A 148 -1.69 14.84 1.82
N LEU A 149 -1.42 13.55 1.54
CA LEU A 149 -1.91 12.46 2.36
C LEU A 149 -1.21 12.38 3.72
N VAL A 150 0.08 12.74 3.82
CA VAL A 150 0.81 12.71 5.10
C VAL A 150 0.24 13.72 6.10
N ILE A 151 -0.29 14.86 5.64
CA ILE A 151 -0.96 15.85 6.50
C ILE A 151 -2.16 15.21 7.21
N PHE A 152 -2.98 14.47 6.46
CA PHE A 152 -4.10 13.73 7.06
C PHE A 152 -3.61 12.58 7.93
N LEU A 153 -2.56 11.88 7.53
CA LEU A 153 -1.99 10.74 8.26
C LEU A 153 -1.57 11.12 9.69
N ILE A 154 -1.17 12.37 9.95
CA ILE A 154 -0.84 12.90 11.30
C ILE A 154 -1.98 12.66 12.30
N PHE A 155 -3.24 12.78 11.86
CA PHE A 155 -4.42 12.63 12.72
C PHE A 155 -4.84 11.17 12.92
N THR A 156 -4.18 10.24 12.23
CA THR A 156 -4.53 8.81 12.27
C THR A 156 -3.61 8.00 13.18
N VAL A 157 -4.08 6.79 13.52
CA VAL A 157 -3.32 5.74 14.17
C VAL A 157 -2.75 4.82 13.10
N SER A 158 -1.54 5.14 12.64
CA SER A 158 -0.82 4.42 11.58
C SER A 158 0.09 3.29 12.11
N ASP A 159 0.17 3.12 13.43
CA ASP A 159 1.02 2.15 14.13
C ASP A 159 0.21 0.99 14.77
N ALA A 160 -1.06 0.84 14.36
CA ALA A 160 -1.91 -0.26 14.82
C ALA A 160 -1.51 -1.62 14.23
N TYR A 161 -0.80 -1.64 13.10
CA TYR A 161 -0.22 -2.83 12.50
C TYR A 161 1.23 -2.57 12.07
N PHE A 162 2.04 -3.63 11.95
CA PHE A 162 3.42 -3.55 11.46
C PHE A 162 4.35 -2.59 12.24
N ALA A 163 4.08 -2.39 13.53
CA ALA A 163 4.91 -1.61 14.44
C ALA A 163 5.16 -2.37 15.75
N PRO A 164 6.27 -2.11 16.46
CA PRO A 164 6.50 -2.64 17.79
C PRO A 164 5.36 -2.26 18.75
N GLY A 165 4.89 -3.21 19.55
CA GLY A 165 3.77 -2.98 20.49
C GLY A 165 2.38 -2.88 19.84
N ALA A 166 2.27 -3.02 18.52
CA ALA A 166 1.00 -2.91 17.79
C ALA A 166 -0.10 -3.85 18.31
N LYS A 167 0.25 -5.05 18.83
CA LYS A 167 -0.72 -5.98 19.42
C LYS A 167 -1.46 -5.37 20.62
N LYS A 168 -0.71 -4.88 21.61
CA LYS A 168 -1.26 -4.24 22.81
C LYS A 168 -2.08 -3.01 22.44
N ARG A 169 -1.60 -2.22 21.48
CA ARG A 169 -2.34 -1.04 20.98
C ARG A 169 -3.69 -1.44 20.38
N ARG A 170 -3.74 -2.48 19.53
CA ARG A 170 -5.01 -2.96 18.95
C ARG A 170 -5.97 -3.50 20.01
N GLU A 171 -5.47 -4.18 21.03
CA GLU A 171 -6.31 -4.65 22.16
C GLU A 171 -7.01 -3.46 22.82
N THR A 172 -6.29 -2.35 23.04
CA THR A 172 -6.89 -1.11 23.55
C THR A 172 -7.87 -0.50 22.54
N LEU A 173 -7.50 -0.38 21.26
CA LEU A 173 -8.34 0.30 20.26
C LEU A 173 -9.67 -0.44 19.97
N LEU A 174 -9.63 -1.78 20.01
CA LEU A 174 -10.75 -2.66 19.68
C LEU A 174 -11.56 -3.09 20.90
N ALA A 175 -11.28 -2.55 22.09
CA ALA A 175 -12.07 -2.81 23.29
C ALA A 175 -13.53 -2.37 23.07
N ALA A 176 -14.48 -3.23 23.46
CA ALA A 176 -15.90 -3.06 23.13
C ALA A 176 -16.55 -1.82 23.77
N ASP A 177 -16.17 -1.49 25.01
CA ASP A 177 -16.82 -0.47 25.81
C ASP A 177 -16.12 0.91 25.74
N ARG A 178 -15.55 1.25 24.58
CA ARG A 178 -14.87 2.54 24.41
C ARG A 178 -15.88 3.69 24.25
N PRO A 179 -15.76 4.75 25.06
CA PRO A 179 -16.57 5.95 24.85
C PRO A 179 -16.15 6.63 23.54
N PRO A 180 -17.06 7.35 22.87
CA PRO A 180 -16.72 8.14 21.70
C PRO A 180 -15.70 9.22 22.08
N THR A 181 -14.65 9.39 21.26
CA THR A 181 -13.62 10.41 21.51
C THR A 181 -13.40 11.29 20.28
N VAL A 182 -13.04 12.55 20.51
CA VAL A 182 -12.64 13.49 19.44
C VAL A 182 -11.47 12.91 18.62
N SER A 183 -10.53 12.23 19.27
CA SER A 183 -9.40 11.59 18.60
C SER A 183 -9.83 10.51 17.59
N THR A 184 -10.86 9.72 17.92
CA THR A 184 -11.41 8.69 17.02
C THR A 184 -12.17 9.33 15.86
N VAL A 185 -12.92 10.41 16.11
CA VAL A 185 -13.59 11.17 15.05
C VAL A 185 -12.58 11.79 14.09
N LEU A 186 -11.53 12.45 14.60
CA LEU A 186 -10.46 13.02 13.78
C LEU A 186 -9.70 11.94 12.99
N HIS A 187 -9.41 10.79 13.59
CA HIS A 187 -8.82 9.65 12.89
C HIS A 187 -9.69 9.22 11.69
N ASN A 188 -10.99 9.03 11.92
CA ASN A 188 -11.90 8.53 10.88
C ASN A 188 -12.17 9.57 9.79
N LEU A 189 -12.22 10.86 10.15
CA LEU A 189 -12.28 11.96 9.20
C LEU A 189 -11.02 11.99 8.33
N ALA A 190 -9.83 11.91 8.92
CA ALA A 190 -8.57 11.89 8.19
C ALA A 190 -8.46 10.66 7.27
N ALA A 191 -8.84 9.47 7.74
CA ALA A 191 -8.88 8.27 6.92
C ALA A 191 -9.88 8.38 5.76
N PHE A 192 -11.01 9.08 5.97
CA PHE A 192 -11.95 9.40 4.91
C PHE A 192 -11.34 10.38 3.90
N LEU A 193 -10.70 11.46 4.36
CA LEU A 193 -10.07 12.46 3.50
C LEU A 193 -8.95 11.86 2.64
N ILE A 194 -8.17 10.92 3.19
CA ILE A 194 -7.18 10.16 2.40
C ILE A 194 -7.88 9.38 1.28
N ALA A 195 -8.88 8.56 1.61
CA ALA A 195 -9.60 7.78 0.59
C ALA A 195 -10.34 8.66 -0.42
N PHE A 196 -10.88 9.80 0.02
CA PHE A 196 -11.55 10.77 -0.83
C PHE A 196 -10.56 11.44 -1.78
N GLN A 197 -9.41 11.92 -1.29
CA GLN A 197 -8.37 12.52 -2.11
C GLN A 197 -7.87 11.53 -3.17
N THR A 198 -7.65 10.27 -2.80
CA THR A 198 -7.28 9.20 -3.76
C THR A 198 -8.37 8.98 -4.81
N ALA A 199 -9.65 9.00 -4.41
CA ALA A 199 -10.77 8.86 -5.35
C ALA A 199 -10.87 10.04 -6.33
N VAL A 200 -10.67 11.27 -5.84
CA VAL A 200 -10.62 12.47 -6.68
C VAL A 200 -9.47 12.38 -7.68
N LEU A 201 -8.28 11.94 -7.23
CA LEU A 201 -7.12 11.76 -8.10
C LEU A 201 -7.41 10.78 -9.24
N TYR A 202 -7.90 9.59 -8.95
CA TYR A 202 -8.21 8.61 -10.01
C TYR A 202 -9.32 9.08 -10.93
N PHE A 203 -10.36 9.70 -10.37
CA PHE A 203 -11.42 10.27 -11.20
C PHE A 203 -10.88 11.33 -12.15
N ALA A 204 -10.08 12.28 -11.65
CA ALA A 204 -9.49 13.33 -12.47
C ALA A 204 -8.53 12.75 -13.52
N ALA A 205 -7.71 11.76 -13.15
CA ALA A 205 -6.78 11.08 -14.04
C ALA A 205 -7.52 10.37 -15.19
N GLY A 206 -8.59 9.63 -14.89
CA GLY A 206 -9.40 8.95 -15.91
C GLY A 206 -10.23 9.94 -16.74
N TYR A 207 -10.81 10.94 -16.09
CA TYR A 207 -11.65 11.96 -16.74
C TYR A 207 -10.85 12.73 -17.79
N TRP A 208 -9.64 13.18 -17.46
CA TRP A 208 -8.79 13.88 -18.42
C TRP A 208 -8.32 13.00 -19.57
N LYS A 209 -8.09 11.69 -19.33
CA LYS A 209 -7.74 10.75 -20.40
C LYS A 209 -8.85 10.61 -21.45
N ILE A 210 -10.13 10.71 -21.06
CA ILE A 210 -11.25 10.64 -22.02
C ILE A 210 -11.14 11.72 -23.12
N PHE A 211 -10.58 12.89 -22.81
CA PHE A 211 -10.43 13.98 -23.78
C PHE A 211 -9.16 13.88 -24.62
N GLY A 212 -8.21 13.03 -24.25
CA GLY A 212 -6.95 12.87 -24.96
C GLY A 212 -7.09 11.99 -26.20
N LYS A 213 -6.69 12.49 -27.38
CA LYS A 213 -6.78 11.75 -28.65
C LYS A 213 -6.10 10.38 -28.62
N VAL A 214 -4.89 10.29 -28.06
CA VAL A 214 -4.16 9.02 -27.94
C VAL A 214 -4.92 7.96 -27.11
N TRP A 215 -5.72 8.38 -26.14
CA TRP A 215 -6.55 7.47 -25.34
C TRP A 215 -7.85 7.11 -26.07
N GLN A 216 -8.47 8.07 -26.77
CA GLN A 216 -9.65 7.83 -27.62
C GLN A 216 -9.37 6.87 -28.78
N ASP A 217 -8.17 6.96 -29.36
CA ASP A 217 -7.75 6.13 -30.47
C ASP A 217 -7.16 4.78 -30.00
N GLY A 218 -7.03 4.57 -28.68
CA GLY A 218 -6.50 3.33 -28.09
C GLY A 218 -4.98 3.14 -28.25
N VAL A 219 -4.26 4.17 -28.67
CA VAL A 219 -2.81 4.11 -28.95
C VAL A 219 -1.94 4.65 -27.81
N ALA A 220 -2.52 5.07 -26.69
CA ALA A 220 -1.79 5.67 -25.58
C ALA A 220 -0.62 4.80 -25.09
N MET A 221 -0.86 3.49 -24.87
CA MET A 221 0.20 2.59 -24.41
C MET A 221 1.33 2.37 -25.42
N TYR A 222 1.06 2.53 -26.72
CA TYR A 222 2.11 2.48 -27.74
C TYR A 222 3.12 3.61 -27.54
N TYR A 223 2.63 4.83 -27.29
CA TYR A 223 3.47 6.01 -27.07
C TYR A 223 4.12 6.00 -25.69
N ILE A 224 3.34 5.76 -24.64
CA ILE A 224 3.82 5.77 -23.25
C ILE A 224 4.97 4.77 -23.04
N SER A 225 4.87 3.58 -23.63
CA SER A 225 5.91 2.56 -23.51
C SER A 225 7.21 2.89 -24.27
N ARG A 226 7.25 3.98 -25.04
CA ARG A 226 8.39 4.44 -25.85
C ARG A 226 8.87 5.83 -25.43
N GLU A 227 8.36 6.37 -24.33
CA GLU A 227 8.80 7.66 -23.84
C GLU A 227 10.28 7.59 -23.44
N THR A 228 11.11 8.48 -23.98
CA THR A 228 12.57 8.34 -23.89
C THR A 228 13.08 8.48 -22.47
N GLU A 229 12.40 9.30 -21.67
CA GLU A 229 12.76 9.57 -20.27
C GLU A 229 12.39 8.40 -19.34
N PHE A 230 11.40 7.59 -19.73
CA PHE A 230 10.78 6.58 -18.86
C PHE A 230 10.87 5.15 -19.42
N HIS A 231 11.64 4.92 -20.48
CA HIS A 231 11.75 3.61 -21.10
C HIS A 231 12.73 2.67 -20.36
N MET A 232 12.20 1.66 -19.64
CA MET A 232 13.01 0.66 -18.92
C MET A 232 13.10 -0.71 -19.61
N SER A 233 12.23 -1.02 -20.59
CA SER A 233 12.20 -2.35 -21.21
C SER A 233 11.75 -2.31 -22.67
N ALA A 234 12.68 -2.66 -23.57
CA ALA A 234 12.39 -2.80 -24.99
C ALA A 234 11.34 -3.90 -25.27
N THR A 235 11.33 -4.97 -24.48
CA THR A 235 10.34 -6.04 -24.57
C THR A 235 8.94 -5.53 -24.22
N PHE A 236 8.81 -4.70 -23.18
CA PHE A 236 7.54 -4.08 -22.82
C PHE A 236 7.04 -3.15 -23.94
N ALA A 237 7.93 -2.30 -24.49
CA ALA A 237 7.62 -1.45 -25.62
C ALA A 237 7.15 -2.25 -26.85
N HIS A 238 7.81 -3.36 -27.14
CA HIS A 238 7.43 -4.26 -28.24
C HIS A 238 6.04 -4.89 -28.01
N LEU A 239 5.75 -5.37 -26.79
CA LEU A 239 4.43 -5.91 -26.42
C LEU A 239 3.32 -4.88 -26.57
N MET A 240 3.53 -3.66 -26.10
CA MET A 240 2.58 -2.55 -26.28
C MET A 240 2.50 -2.07 -27.74
N GLY A 241 3.40 -2.55 -28.62
CA GLY A 241 3.33 -2.42 -30.07
C GLY A 241 2.25 -3.28 -30.73
N ASN A 242 1.76 -4.32 -30.06
CA ASN A 242 0.66 -5.12 -30.58
C ASN A 242 -0.65 -4.34 -30.49
N ALA A 243 -1.32 -4.15 -31.63
CA ALA A 243 -2.53 -3.32 -31.72
C ALA A 243 -3.65 -3.74 -30.76
N TYR A 244 -3.85 -5.05 -30.56
CA TYR A 244 -4.89 -5.54 -29.65
C TYR A 244 -4.51 -5.35 -28.19
N LEU A 245 -3.28 -5.72 -27.81
CA LEU A 245 -2.81 -5.62 -26.43
C LEU A 245 -2.68 -4.16 -25.98
N GLY A 246 -2.02 -3.32 -26.79
CA GLY A 246 -1.84 -1.90 -26.49
C GLY A 246 -3.17 -1.16 -26.36
N THR A 247 -4.12 -1.46 -27.24
CA THR A 247 -5.49 -0.91 -27.17
C THR A 247 -6.23 -1.38 -25.93
N ALA A 248 -6.18 -2.69 -25.63
CA ALA A 248 -6.84 -3.25 -24.46
C ALA A 248 -6.32 -2.65 -23.15
N VAL A 249 -4.99 -2.49 -23.01
CA VAL A 249 -4.40 -1.87 -21.82
C VAL A 249 -4.75 -0.38 -21.74
N SER A 250 -4.70 0.35 -22.85
CA SER A 250 -5.07 1.78 -22.89
C SER A 250 -6.50 2.01 -22.37
N TYR A 251 -7.48 1.24 -22.87
CA TYR A 251 -8.85 1.37 -22.39
C TYR A 251 -9.06 0.79 -20.99
N ALA A 252 -8.35 -0.28 -20.62
CA ALA A 252 -8.43 -0.84 -19.27
C ALA A 252 -7.98 0.18 -18.22
N THR A 253 -6.91 0.95 -18.48
CA THR A 253 -6.44 2.04 -17.61
C THR A 253 -7.51 3.11 -17.41
N VAL A 254 -8.14 3.61 -18.48
CA VAL A 254 -9.20 4.62 -18.34
C VAL A 254 -10.40 4.05 -17.58
N LEU A 255 -10.81 2.82 -17.89
CA LEU A 255 -11.94 2.17 -17.25
C LEU A 255 -11.72 1.96 -15.75
N MET A 256 -10.54 1.48 -15.33
CA MET A 256 -10.25 1.20 -13.92
C MET A 256 -10.16 2.48 -13.08
N GLU A 257 -9.62 3.57 -13.65
CA GLU A 257 -9.51 4.87 -13.00
C GLU A 257 -10.90 5.50 -12.78
N LEU A 258 -11.76 5.49 -13.81
CA LEU A 258 -13.13 6.02 -13.71
C LEU A 258 -14.05 5.14 -12.87
N ALA A 259 -13.85 3.82 -12.88
CA ALA A 259 -14.61 2.90 -12.05
C ALA A 259 -14.24 3.00 -10.57
N PHE A 260 -13.07 3.52 -10.22
CA PHE A 260 -12.56 3.49 -8.86
C PHE A 260 -13.46 4.18 -7.82
N PRO A 261 -13.93 5.44 -8.00
CA PRO A 261 -14.82 6.08 -7.04
C PRO A 261 -16.12 5.28 -6.82
N ILE A 262 -16.68 4.72 -7.90
CA ILE A 262 -17.89 3.90 -7.86
C ILE A 262 -17.62 2.58 -7.13
N ALA A 263 -16.49 1.94 -7.41
CA ALA A 263 -16.07 0.71 -6.74
C ALA A 263 -15.86 0.95 -5.24
N LEU A 264 -15.19 2.06 -4.87
CA LEU A 264 -14.90 2.45 -3.48
C LEU A 264 -16.19 2.67 -2.66
N LEU A 265 -17.18 3.34 -3.24
CA LEU A 265 -18.49 3.57 -2.62
C LEU A 265 -19.37 2.32 -2.58
N SER A 266 -19.08 1.32 -3.39
CA SER A 266 -19.87 0.10 -3.47
C SER A 266 -19.92 -0.65 -2.14
N SER A 267 -21.11 -1.12 -1.77
CA SER A 267 -21.28 -2.08 -0.66
C SER A 267 -20.68 -3.45 -0.99
N ARG A 268 -20.52 -3.78 -2.28
CA ARG A 268 -20.01 -5.07 -2.76
C ARG A 268 -18.50 -5.14 -2.59
N ALA A 269 -18.04 -5.93 -1.61
CA ALA A 269 -16.62 -6.07 -1.29
C ALA A 269 -15.76 -6.59 -2.45
N TRP A 270 -16.33 -7.37 -3.37
CA TRP A 270 -15.58 -7.88 -4.51
C TRP A 270 -15.24 -6.78 -5.53
N LEU A 271 -16.11 -5.79 -5.73
CA LEU A 271 -15.85 -4.66 -6.63
C LEU A 271 -14.67 -3.82 -6.10
N ARG A 272 -14.70 -3.47 -4.81
CA ARG A 272 -13.59 -2.77 -4.15
C ARG A 272 -12.27 -3.51 -4.34
N LYS A 273 -12.23 -4.80 -3.97
CA LYS A 273 -11.00 -5.61 -4.03
C LYS A 273 -10.50 -5.81 -5.46
N ALA A 274 -11.40 -6.07 -6.41
CA ALA A 274 -11.01 -6.29 -7.81
C ALA A 274 -10.43 -5.01 -8.43
N ASN A 275 -11.08 -3.86 -8.20
CA ASN A 275 -10.60 -2.58 -8.75
C ASN A 275 -9.29 -2.14 -8.08
N THR A 276 -9.17 -2.26 -6.76
CA THR A 276 -7.92 -1.94 -6.05
C THR A 276 -6.78 -2.86 -6.51
N LEU A 277 -7.02 -4.16 -6.67
CA LEU A 277 -5.98 -5.07 -7.18
C LEU A 277 -5.58 -4.76 -8.62
N ALA A 278 -6.52 -4.33 -9.47
CA ALA A 278 -6.21 -3.91 -10.83
C ALA A 278 -5.34 -2.64 -10.84
N LEU A 279 -5.64 -1.66 -9.99
CA LEU A 279 -4.84 -0.45 -9.84
C LEU A 279 -3.44 -0.74 -9.26
N GLU A 280 -3.36 -1.57 -8.22
CA GLU A 280 -2.07 -2.02 -7.68
C GLU A 280 -1.24 -2.73 -8.77
N GLY A 281 -1.87 -3.60 -9.58
CA GLY A 281 -1.22 -4.25 -10.71
C GLY A 281 -0.73 -3.27 -11.78
N MET A 282 -1.51 -2.22 -12.08
CA MET A 282 -1.12 -1.14 -12.97
C MET A 282 0.10 -0.39 -12.42
N HIS A 283 0.09 0.02 -11.15
CA HIS A 283 1.18 0.75 -10.51
C HIS A 283 2.45 -0.07 -10.35
N LEU A 284 2.33 -1.38 -10.09
CA LEU A 284 3.46 -2.29 -10.16
C LEU A 284 4.04 -2.37 -11.58
N GLY A 285 3.18 -2.35 -12.61
CA GLY A 285 3.62 -2.27 -14.00
C GLY A 285 4.35 -0.97 -14.32
N ILE A 286 3.85 0.17 -13.83
CA ILE A 286 4.49 1.49 -13.97
C ILE A 286 5.87 1.46 -13.29
N ALA A 287 5.96 1.01 -12.04
CA ALA A 287 7.22 0.91 -11.32
C ALA A 287 8.22 -0.02 -12.02
N ALA A 288 7.76 -1.14 -12.58
CA ALA A 288 8.64 -2.14 -13.21
C ALA A 288 9.12 -1.75 -14.62
N PHE A 289 8.28 -1.05 -15.40
CA PHE A 289 8.53 -0.85 -16.84
C PHE A 289 8.68 0.61 -17.26
N MET A 290 8.32 1.57 -16.40
CA MET A 290 8.31 3.00 -16.73
C MET A 290 9.26 3.86 -15.88
N GLY A 291 10.12 3.27 -15.05
CA GLY A 291 11.11 4.03 -14.24
C GLY A 291 10.52 4.84 -13.08
N LEU A 292 9.19 4.98 -13.01
CA LEU A 292 8.41 5.71 -12.02
C LEU A 292 8.18 4.86 -10.75
N VAL A 293 9.27 4.43 -10.10
CA VAL A 293 9.23 3.50 -8.96
C VAL A 293 8.58 4.15 -7.74
N CYS A 294 9.01 5.37 -7.37
CA CYS A 294 8.49 6.09 -6.22
C CYS A 294 7.01 6.44 -6.42
N PHE A 295 6.65 6.97 -7.59
CA PHE A 295 5.25 7.15 -7.99
C PHE A 295 4.42 5.88 -7.78
N GLY A 296 4.82 4.75 -8.37
CA GLY A 296 4.06 3.50 -8.29
C GLY A 296 3.90 3.01 -6.84
N LEU A 297 4.96 3.09 -6.04
CA LEU A 297 4.91 2.75 -4.62
C LEU A 297 3.92 3.64 -3.87
N LEU A 298 4.04 4.96 -3.98
CA LEU A 298 3.19 5.92 -3.27
C LEU A 298 1.71 5.75 -3.63
N MET A 299 1.41 5.45 -4.90
CA MET A 299 0.06 5.12 -5.35
C MET A 299 -0.48 3.84 -4.69
N ILE A 300 0.32 2.77 -4.64
CA ILE A 300 -0.03 1.53 -3.92
C ILE A 300 -0.28 1.79 -2.43
N GLY A 301 0.52 2.66 -1.82
CA GLY A 301 0.33 3.10 -0.42
C GLY A 301 -1.02 3.78 -0.20
N ALA A 302 -1.40 4.70 -1.09
CA ALA A 302 -2.70 5.37 -1.05
C ALA A 302 -3.87 4.40 -1.27
N ASP A 303 -3.72 3.47 -2.22
CA ASP A 303 -4.70 2.43 -2.54
C ASP A 303 -5.00 1.52 -1.36
N CYS A 304 -3.98 1.20 -0.55
CA CYS A 304 -4.14 0.39 0.64
C CYS A 304 -5.17 0.99 1.63
N VAL A 305 -5.23 2.32 1.75
CA VAL A 305 -6.20 2.98 2.64
C VAL A 305 -7.63 2.83 2.11
N CYS A 306 -7.82 2.64 0.80
CA CYS A 306 -9.12 2.58 0.16
C CYS A 306 -9.88 1.28 0.46
N LEU A 307 -9.18 0.21 0.84
CA LEU A 307 -9.77 -1.02 1.36
C LEU A 307 -10.18 -0.90 2.84
N ARG A 308 -11.23 -1.62 3.22
CA ARG A 308 -11.67 -1.71 4.64
C ARG A 308 -10.89 -2.80 5.35
N ASP A 309 -10.74 -2.72 6.67
CA ASP A 309 -10.04 -3.75 7.44
C ASP A 309 -10.63 -5.17 7.26
N ASP A 310 -11.95 -5.26 7.07
CA ASP A 310 -12.63 -6.53 6.79
C ASP A 310 -12.32 -7.08 5.39
N ASP A 311 -12.03 -6.21 4.41
CA ASP A 311 -11.60 -6.63 3.08
C ASP A 311 -10.25 -7.37 3.19
N TYR A 312 -9.29 -6.80 3.90
CA TYR A 312 -8.00 -7.44 4.22
C TYR A 312 -8.15 -8.75 4.98
N ARG A 313 -8.96 -8.77 6.05
CA ARG A 313 -9.22 -10.00 6.82
C ARG A 313 -9.87 -11.09 5.96
N SER A 314 -10.74 -10.70 5.02
CA SER A 314 -11.36 -11.63 4.07
C SER A 314 -10.32 -12.24 3.11
N MET A 315 -9.40 -11.42 2.60
CA MET A 315 -8.31 -11.86 1.72
C MET A 315 -7.36 -12.81 2.46
N TRP A 316 -6.96 -12.44 3.69
CA TRP A 316 -6.11 -13.26 4.53
C TRP A 316 -6.73 -14.63 4.87
N ARG A 317 -8.03 -14.68 5.19
CA ARG A 317 -8.74 -15.95 5.43
C ARG A 317 -8.75 -16.84 4.19
N ARG A 318 -9.00 -16.27 3.01
CA ARG A 318 -8.99 -17.00 1.73
C ARG A 318 -7.59 -17.53 1.39
N ALA A 319 -6.55 -16.70 1.56
CA ALA A 319 -5.17 -17.10 1.31
C ALA A 319 -4.75 -18.27 2.22
N ARG A 320 -5.05 -18.20 3.53
CA ARG A 320 -4.77 -19.31 4.47
C ARG A 320 -5.54 -20.58 4.12
N ALA A 321 -6.82 -20.47 3.77
CA ALA A 321 -7.61 -21.63 3.35
C ALA A 321 -7.06 -22.28 2.07
N GLY A 322 -6.60 -21.48 1.10
CA GLY A 322 -5.94 -21.96 -0.11
C GLY A 322 -4.62 -22.67 0.19
N HIS A 323 -3.78 -22.07 1.03
CA HIS A 323 -2.51 -22.67 1.45
C HIS A 323 -2.72 -24.00 2.20
N ALA A 324 -3.70 -24.07 3.10
CA ALA A 324 -4.05 -25.30 3.80
C ALA A 324 -4.50 -26.41 2.83
N ARG A 325 -5.32 -26.08 1.81
CA ARG A 325 -5.76 -27.02 0.77
C ARG A 325 -4.61 -27.53 -0.10
N LEU A 326 -3.64 -26.66 -0.42
CA LEU A 326 -2.44 -27.04 -1.18
C LEU A 326 -1.51 -27.91 -0.35
N ALA A 327 -1.35 -27.61 0.95
CA ALA A 327 -0.55 -28.43 1.87
C ALA A 327 -1.13 -29.85 2.05
N THR A 328 -2.46 -30.00 2.09
CA THR A 328 -3.13 -31.31 2.17
C THR A 328 -3.12 -32.09 0.85
N ARG A 329 -2.81 -31.43 -0.28
CA ARG A 329 -2.69 -32.07 -1.61
C ARG A 329 -1.28 -32.55 -1.93
N ARG A 330 -0.31 -32.32 -1.04
CA ARG A 330 1.04 -32.85 -1.21
C ARG A 330 0.96 -34.38 -1.04
N PRO A 331 1.37 -35.18 -2.04
CA PRO A 331 1.32 -36.65 -1.93
C PRO A 331 2.15 -37.07 -0.70
N PRO A 332 1.82 -38.19 -0.03
CA PRO A 332 2.63 -38.69 1.07
C PRO A 332 4.05 -38.91 0.54
N GLY A 333 4.97 -38.03 0.93
CA GLY A 333 6.38 -38.21 0.65
C GLY A 333 6.78 -39.57 1.22
N THR A 334 7.33 -40.40 0.35
CA THR A 334 8.00 -41.68 0.64
C THR A 334 8.51 -41.72 2.07
N ARG A 335 7.75 -42.36 2.97
CA ARG A 335 8.32 -42.88 4.21
C ARG A 335 9.49 -43.74 3.76
N SER A 336 10.71 -43.33 4.07
CA SER A 336 11.88 -44.17 3.93
C SER A 336 11.50 -45.52 4.51
N ARG A 337 11.49 -46.54 3.67
CA ARG A 337 11.23 -47.93 4.04
C ARG A 337 12.33 -48.25 5.05
N GLN A 338 12.04 -48.16 6.35
CA GLN A 338 12.90 -48.72 7.38
C GLN A 338 12.91 -50.22 7.07
N VAL A 339 14.02 -50.68 6.51
CA VAL A 339 14.30 -52.11 6.34
C VAL A 339 14.31 -52.68 7.76
N PRO A 340 13.46 -53.66 8.08
CA PRO A 340 13.53 -54.32 9.38
C PRO A 340 14.88 -55.04 9.50
N PRO A 341 15.53 -55.05 10.67
CA PRO A 341 16.72 -55.87 10.85
C PRO A 341 16.34 -57.34 10.67
N LEU A 342 17.06 -58.03 9.79
CA LEU A 342 17.01 -59.48 9.62
C LEU A 342 17.51 -60.13 10.92
N THR A 343 16.60 -60.42 11.86
CA THR A 343 16.86 -61.37 12.94
C THR A 343 16.65 -62.77 12.36
N GLY A 344 17.74 -63.38 11.89
CA GLY A 344 17.77 -64.79 11.52
C GLY A 344 17.59 -65.65 12.77
N SER A 345 16.41 -66.24 12.93
CA SER A 345 16.19 -67.38 13.81
C SER A 345 16.49 -68.65 13.00
N VAL A 346 17.63 -69.27 13.27
CA VAL A 346 17.97 -70.61 12.78
C VAL A 346 17.49 -71.61 13.83
N ALA A 347 16.33 -72.21 13.59
CA ALA A 347 15.90 -73.44 14.26
C ALA A 347 16.20 -74.61 13.33
N GLY A 348 17.00 -75.55 13.82
CA GLY A 348 17.53 -76.66 13.05
C GLY A 348 16.50 -77.71 12.64
N ALA A 349 16.79 -78.38 11.52
CA ALA A 349 16.37 -79.74 11.27
C ALA A 349 17.44 -80.42 10.39
N SER A 350 17.67 -81.68 10.72
CA SER A 350 18.77 -82.56 10.34
C SER A 350 18.86 -82.94 8.87
N GLY A 351 20.09 -83.09 8.38
CA GLY A 351 20.42 -83.84 7.15
C GLY A 351 21.93 -84.07 7.06
N SER A 352 22.37 -85.30 7.34
CA SER A 352 23.77 -85.77 7.33
C SER A 352 24.22 -86.16 5.88
N PRO A 353 25.45 -86.65 5.63
CA PRO A 353 26.67 -85.87 5.39
C PRO A 353 27.31 -86.23 4.03
N LEU A 354 28.13 -85.37 3.39
CA LEU A 354 29.06 -85.82 2.33
C LEU A 354 30.23 -84.82 2.10
N ARG A 355 31.34 -85.10 2.80
CA ARG A 355 32.72 -85.34 2.29
C ARG A 355 33.45 -84.31 1.36
N LYS A 356 34.57 -83.81 1.93
CA LYS A 356 35.95 -83.58 1.38
C LYS A 356 36.28 -82.45 0.39
N GLY A 357 37.42 -81.80 0.68
CA GLY A 357 38.36 -81.13 -0.24
C GLY A 357 38.52 -79.64 0.06
N VAL A 358 39.50 -79.19 0.86
CA VAL A 358 40.91 -78.91 0.50
C VAL A 358 41.03 -78.06 -0.79
N HIS A 359 41.30 -76.76 -0.66
CA HIS A 359 42.56 -76.14 -1.11
C HIS A 359 42.58 -74.62 -0.92
N ASP A 360 43.79 -74.17 -0.59
CA ASP A 360 44.29 -72.82 -0.36
C ASP A 360 44.41 -71.93 -1.61
N HIS A 361 44.76 -70.67 -1.34
CA HIS A 361 45.36 -69.63 -2.21
C HIS A 361 44.34 -68.84 -3.07
N VAL A 362 44.34 -67.50 -3.14
CA VAL A 362 45.36 -66.44 -2.97
C VAL A 362 44.74 -65.21 -2.31
#